data_AF-A0A1I2TY85-F1
#
_entry.id   AF-A0A1I2TY85-F1
#
_cell.length_a   1.000
_cell.length_b   1.000
_cell.length_c   1.000
_cell.angle_alpha   90.00
_cell.angle_beta   90.00
_cell.angle_gamma   90.00
#
_symmetry.space_group_name_H-M   'P 1'
#
loop_
_entity.id
_entity.type
_entity.pdbx_description
1 polymer ?
#
loop_
_entity_poly.entity_id
_entity_poly.type
_entity_poly.pdbx_seq_one_letter_code
_entity_poly.pdbx_strand_id
1 'polypeptide(L)'
;MIRDLNKLDLMIAALYLRYRRRDDHWLSAFWTKLFFGFLGMVWSWCLFEWSLYLIGLPRPEFIHEPYLIGIVYGHWILSGFIIHIFTLSFEDLSTIDLYPEDYIRGNKLAFYLTIITIVIVPASLMWLDKQ
;
A
#
# COMPACT_ATOMS: atom_id res chain seq x y z
N MET A 1 8.14 -7.87 23.51
CA MET A 1 6.75 -7.36 23.55
C MET A 1 6.80 -5.87 23.23
N ILE A 2 6.53 -5.48 21.98
CA ILE A 2 6.71 -4.08 21.54
C ILE A 2 5.43 -3.28 21.84
N ARG A 3 5.65 -2.08 22.39
CA ARG A 3 4.70 -1.01 22.69
C ARG A 3 3.97 -0.52 21.43
N ASP A 4 2.68 -0.22 21.57
CA ASP A 4 1.79 0.53 20.66
C ASP A 4 2.31 0.78 19.24
N LEU A 5 2.18 -0.23 18.37
CA LEU A 5 2.39 -0.05 16.93
C LEU A 5 1.34 0.90 16.36
N ASN A 6 1.74 1.81 15.48
CA ASN A 6 0.77 2.57 14.70
C ASN A 6 -0.01 1.62 13.78
N LYS A 7 -1.15 2.07 13.24
CA LYS A 7 -2.03 1.21 12.44
C LYS A 7 -1.33 0.61 11.22
N LEU A 8 -0.43 1.35 10.57
CA LEU A 8 0.30 0.89 9.40
C LEU A 8 1.34 -0.18 9.76
N ASP A 9 2.12 0.05 10.80
CA ASP A 9 3.09 -0.91 11.33
C ASP A 9 2.40 -2.18 11.82
N LEU A 10 1.24 -2.06 12.47
CA LEU A 10 0.43 -3.19 12.89
C LEU A 10 -0.05 -4.03 11.70
N MET A 11 -0.51 -3.38 10.63
CA MET A 11 -0.91 -4.06 9.39
C MET A 11 0.29 -4.76 8.74
N ILE A 12 1.45 -4.09 8.63
CA ILE A 12 2.67 -4.64 8.05
C ILE A 12 3.15 -5.83 8.88
N ALA A 13 3.27 -5.70 10.20
CA ALA A 13 3.71 -6.78 11.08
C ALA A 13 2.79 -7.99 11.01
N ALA A 14 1.46 -7.78 11.04
CA ALA A 14 0.50 -8.87 10.98
C ALA A 14 0.53 -9.60 9.62
N LEU A 15 0.62 -8.86 8.52
CA LEU A 15 0.70 -9.44 7.17
C LEU A 15 2.03 -10.15 6.95
N TYR A 16 3.12 -9.57 7.45
CA TYR A 16 4.44 -10.19 7.46
C TYR A 16 4.40 -11.53 8.21
N LEU A 17 3.92 -11.56 9.46
CA LEU A 17 3.85 -12.80 10.25
C LEU A 17 2.97 -13.86 9.59
N ARG A 18 1.90 -13.44 8.90
CA ARG A 18 1.02 -14.36 8.16
C ARG A 18 1.72 -15.06 7.01
N TYR A 19 2.60 -14.36 6.29
CA TYR A 19 3.27 -14.88 5.09
C TYR A 19 4.75 -15.22 5.29
N ARG A 20 5.30 -15.00 6.49
CA ARG A 20 6.70 -15.27 6.83
C ARG A 20 7.01 -16.74 6.58
N ARG A 21 7.83 -17.00 5.57
CA ARG A 21 8.52 -18.29 5.43
C ARG A 21 9.74 -18.30 6.34
N ARG A 22 10.02 -19.43 7.02
CA ARG A 22 11.10 -19.54 8.02
C ARG A 22 12.48 -19.16 7.45
N ASP A 23 12.73 -19.49 6.18
CA ASP A 23 14.05 -19.33 5.57
C ASP A 23 14.23 -17.99 4.81
N ASP A 24 13.13 -17.28 4.50
CA ASP A 24 13.11 -16.10 3.63
C ASP A 24 12.48 -14.86 4.30
N HIS A 25 12.95 -14.52 5.49
CA HIS A 25 12.39 -13.40 6.26
C HIS A 25 12.56 -12.05 5.55
N TRP A 26 13.72 -11.78 4.94
CA TRP A 26 13.97 -10.55 4.16
C TRP A 26 13.00 -10.41 3.00
N LEU A 27 12.83 -11.48 2.22
CA LEU A 27 11.96 -11.48 1.06
C LEU A 27 10.50 -11.29 1.47
N SER A 28 10.07 -11.94 2.55
CA SER A 28 8.72 -11.78 3.11
C SER A 28 8.45 -10.34 3.58
N ALA A 29 9.42 -9.71 4.26
CA ALA A 29 9.32 -8.32 4.70
C ALA A 29 9.30 -7.35 3.51
N PHE A 30 10.16 -7.59 2.52
CA PHE A 30 10.20 -6.82 1.28
C PHE A 30 8.85 -6.86 0.55
N TRP A 31 8.30 -8.04 0.29
CA TRP A 31 7.01 -8.18 -0.40
C TRP A 31 5.86 -7.55 0.39
N THR A 32 5.87 -7.68 1.73
CA THR A 32 4.86 -7.07 2.58
C THR A 32 4.88 -5.55 2.45
N LYS A 33 6.05 -4.93 2.56
CA LYS A 33 6.18 -3.47 2.39
C LYS A 33 5.86 -3.03 0.96
N LEU A 34 6.30 -3.79 -0.04
CA LEU A 34 6.02 -3.50 -1.45
C LEU A 34 4.52 -3.56 -1.76
N PHE A 35 3.78 -4.47 -1.13
CA PHE A 35 2.32 -4.54 -1.20
C PHE A 35 1.65 -3.28 -0.63
N PHE A 36 2.06 -2.80 0.55
CA PHE A 36 1.55 -1.52 1.07
C PHE A 36 2.00 -0.32 0.22
N GLY A 37 3.17 -0.40 -0.41
CA GLY A 37 3.62 0.55 -1.43
C GLY A 37 2.68 0.60 -2.62
N PHE A 38 2.20 -0.56 -3.10
CA PHE A 38 1.22 -0.64 -4.18
C PHE A 38 -0.10 0.03 -3.78
N LEU A 39 -0.62 -0.29 -2.58
CA LEU A 39 -1.83 0.35 -2.08
C LEU A 39 -1.64 1.87 -1.97
N GLY A 40 -0.50 2.32 -1.43
CA GLY A 40 -0.16 3.74 -1.32
C GLY A 40 -0.13 4.45 -2.68
N MET A 41 0.46 3.82 -3.70
CA MET A 41 0.49 4.33 -5.07
C MET A 41 -0.92 4.51 -5.66
N VAL A 42 -1.82 3.55 -5.42
CA VAL A 42 -3.20 3.66 -5.90
C VAL A 42 -3.91 4.85 -5.24
N TRP A 43 -3.75 5.02 -3.93
CA TRP A 43 -4.36 6.15 -3.23
C TRP A 43 -3.79 7.50 -3.65
N SER A 44 -2.48 7.63 -3.81
CA SER A 44 -1.85 8.86 -4.29
C SER A 44 -2.27 9.16 -5.73
N TRP A 45 -2.46 8.13 -6.57
CA TRP A 45 -3.01 8.29 -7.91
C TRP A 45 -4.44 8.84 -7.90
N CYS A 46 -5.34 8.25 -7.09
CA CYS A 46 -6.70 8.75 -6.95
C CYS A 46 -6.74 10.20 -6.45
N LEU A 47 -5.89 10.55 -5.48
CA LEU A 47 -5.77 11.93 -4.98
C LEU A 47 -5.27 12.88 -6.07
N PHE A 48 -4.31 12.45 -6.89
CA PHE A 48 -3.83 13.23 -8.02
C PHE A 48 -4.96 13.50 -9.03
N GLU A 49 -5.70 12.47 -9.45
CA GLU A 49 -6.84 12.63 -10.35
C GLU A 49 -7.92 13.56 -9.78
N TRP A 50 -8.26 13.41 -8.51
CA TRP A 50 -9.24 14.29 -7.85
C TRP A 50 -8.74 15.72 -7.72
N SER A 51 -7.44 15.94 -7.49
CA SER A 51 -6.87 17.28 -7.42
C SER A 51 -6.87 17.98 -8.78
N LEU A 52 -6.52 17.28 -9.86
CA LEU A 52 -6.64 17.80 -11.24
C LEU A 52 -8.07 18.20 -11.56
N TYR A 53 -9.03 17.38 -11.14
CA TYR A 53 -10.45 17.68 -11.28
C TYR A 53 -10.85 18.97 -10.55
N LEU A 54 -10.47 19.12 -9.28
CA LEU A 54 -10.83 20.29 -8.47
C LEU A 54 -10.28 21.60 -9.03
N ILE A 55 -9.15 21.56 -9.75
CA ILE A 55 -8.54 22.73 -10.40
C ILE A 55 -8.98 22.92 -11.86
N GLY A 56 -9.87 22.05 -12.37
CA GLY A 56 -10.39 22.13 -13.73
C GLY A 56 -9.39 21.79 -14.83
N LEU A 57 -8.32 21.05 -14.51
CA LEU A 57 -7.35 20.60 -15.52
C LEU A 57 -7.82 19.28 -16.16
N PRO A 58 -7.64 19.12 -17.48
CA PRO A 58 -7.99 17.88 -18.16
C PRO A 58 -7.12 16.73 -17.66
N ARG A 59 -7.73 15.54 -17.52
CA ARG A 59 -7.01 14.30 -17.21
C ARG A 59 -6.10 13.98 -18.40
N PRO A 60 -4.82 13.63 -18.17
CA PRO A 60 -3.99 13.14 -19.26
C PRO A 60 -4.55 11.81 -19.80
N GLU A 61 -4.53 11.62 -21.11
CA GLU A 61 -5.01 10.39 -21.75
C GLU A 61 -3.97 9.26 -21.58
N PHE A 62 -4.09 8.52 -20.49
CA PHE A 62 -3.05 7.60 -20.03
C PHE A 62 -3.06 6.20 -20.69
N ILE A 63 -3.96 5.93 -21.65
CA ILE A 63 -4.22 4.56 -22.12
C ILE A 63 -3.26 4.12 -23.24
N HIS A 64 -2.54 5.05 -23.89
CA HIS A 64 -1.87 4.76 -25.16
C HIS A 64 -0.35 4.84 -25.17
N GLU A 65 0.31 5.20 -24.05
CA GLU A 65 1.73 5.54 -24.11
C GLU A 65 2.62 4.66 -23.21
N PRO A 66 3.62 3.94 -23.78
CA PRO A 66 4.44 2.99 -23.03
C PRO A 66 5.30 3.62 -21.93
N TYR A 67 5.54 4.94 -21.97
CA TYR A 67 6.23 5.63 -20.88
C TYR A 67 5.44 5.64 -19.57
N LEU A 68 4.12 5.44 -19.63
CA LEU A 68 3.25 5.44 -18.45
C LEU A 68 3.46 4.22 -17.58
N ILE A 69 3.83 3.10 -18.19
CA ILE A 69 4.27 1.93 -17.46
C ILE A 69 5.47 2.30 -16.57
N GLY A 70 6.43 3.07 -17.13
CA GLY A 70 7.57 3.59 -16.37
C GLY A 70 7.17 4.52 -15.22
N ILE A 71 6.20 5.41 -15.43
CA ILE A 71 5.69 6.30 -14.38
C ILE A 71 4.98 5.51 -13.28
N VAL A 72 4.14 4.53 -13.63
CA VAL A 72 3.46 3.67 -12.67
C VAL A 72 4.46 2.85 -11.85
N TYR A 73 5.45 2.21 -12.49
CA TYR A 73 6.49 1.48 -11.77
C TYR A 73 7.34 2.41 -10.90
N GLY A 74 7.70 3.59 -11.41
CA GLY A 74 8.46 4.59 -10.66
C GLY A 74 7.70 5.06 -9.42
N HIS A 75 6.40 5.33 -9.56
CA HIS A 75 5.54 5.72 -8.46
C HIS A 75 5.36 4.58 -7.45
N TRP A 76 5.18 3.33 -7.92
CA TRP A 76 5.09 2.17 -7.04
C TRP A 76 6.38 2.00 -6.21
N ILE A 77 7.54 2.06 -6.85
CA ILE A 77 8.84 1.94 -6.17
C ILE A 77 9.01 3.08 -5.17
N LEU A 78 8.66 4.31 -5.54
CA LEU A 78 8.73 5.46 -4.64
C LEU A 78 7.80 5.28 -3.43
N SER A 79 6.56 4.85 -3.65
CA SER A 79 5.62 4.55 -2.56
C SER A 79 6.13 3.42 -1.67
N GLY A 80 6.68 2.35 -2.24
CA GLY A 80 7.30 1.26 -1.49
C GLY A 80 8.51 1.73 -0.67
N PHE A 81 9.33 2.64 -1.22
CA PHE A 81 10.46 3.24 -0.54
C PHE A 81 10.03 4.14 0.62
N ILE A 82 8.99 4.97 0.42
CA ILE A 82 8.37 5.77 1.49
C ILE A 82 7.87 4.85 2.60
N ILE A 83 7.12 3.79 2.27
CA ILE A 83 6.69 2.81 3.26
C ILE A 83 7.90 2.23 3.97
N HIS A 84 8.97 1.86 3.25
CA HIS A 84 10.17 1.31 3.87
C HIS A 84 10.82 2.25 4.89
N ILE A 85 10.96 3.54 4.57
CA ILE A 85 11.57 4.56 5.44
C ILE A 85 10.70 4.86 6.67
N PHE A 86 9.39 4.97 6.50
CA PHE A 86 8.49 5.46 7.55
C PHE A 86 7.87 4.35 8.41
N THR A 87 8.26 3.09 8.23
CA THR A 87 7.71 1.92 8.95
C THR A 87 8.81 1.01 9.48
N LEU A 88 8.45 0.06 10.35
CA LEU A 88 9.34 -0.93 10.98
C LEU A 88 10.44 -1.46 10.07
N SER A 89 11.71 -1.46 10.49
CA SER A 89 12.81 -1.99 9.68
C SER A 89 12.65 -3.50 9.44
N PHE A 90 13.40 -4.06 8.49
CA PHE A 90 13.37 -5.50 8.25
C PHE A 90 13.90 -6.31 9.44
N GLU A 91 14.85 -5.75 10.19
CA GLU A 91 15.36 -6.33 11.43
C GLU A 91 14.28 -6.33 12.53
N ASP A 92 13.57 -5.21 12.68
CA ASP A 92 12.43 -5.11 13.62
C ASP A 92 11.36 -6.16 13.30
N LEU A 93 11.02 -6.32 12.02
CA LEU A 93 10.06 -7.33 11.58
C LEU A 93 10.55 -8.75 11.85
N SER A 94 11.85 -9.03 11.75
CA SER A 94 12.38 -10.38 11.99
C SER A 94 12.19 -10.85 13.43
N THR A 95 12.22 -9.91 14.38
CA THR A 95 12.12 -10.16 15.81
C THR A 95 10.74 -9.85 16.39
N ILE A 96 9.81 -9.36 15.57
CA ILE A 96 8.48 -8.97 16.03
C ILE A 96 7.63 -10.19 16.37
N ASP A 97 7.00 -10.13 17.53
CA ASP A 97 5.91 -11.02 17.92
C ASP A 97 4.72 -10.16 18.34
N LEU A 98 3.56 -10.50 17.78
CA LEU A 98 2.29 -9.84 18.09
C LEU A 98 1.47 -10.71 19.04
N TYR A 99 0.74 -10.06 19.95
CA TYR A 99 -0.33 -10.74 20.66
C TYR A 99 -1.40 -11.24 19.68
N PRO A 100 -2.12 -12.33 20.00
CA PRO A 100 -3.17 -12.86 19.12
C PRO A 100 -4.21 -11.81 18.71
N GLU A 101 -4.58 -10.92 19.61
CA GLU A 101 -5.56 -9.85 19.36
C GLU A 101 -5.06 -8.83 18.34
N ASP A 102 -3.81 -8.39 18.49
CA ASP A 102 -3.14 -7.45 17.58
C ASP A 102 -2.90 -8.08 16.21
N TYR A 103 -2.52 -9.35 16.17
CA TYR A 103 -2.38 -10.10 14.92
C TYR A 103 -3.69 -10.16 14.13
N ILE A 104 -4.81 -10.47 14.81
CA ILE A 104 -6.14 -10.50 14.19
C ILE A 104 -6.54 -9.09 13.74
N ARG A 105 -6.33 -8.08 14.59
CA ARG A 105 -6.65 -6.69 14.30
C ARG A 105 -5.89 -6.16 13.10
N GLY A 106 -4.57 -6.39 13.03
CA GLY A 106 -3.72 -6.00 11.92
C GLY A 106 -4.14 -6.65 10.61
N ASN A 107 -4.44 -7.96 10.62
CA ASN A 107 -4.94 -8.66 9.43
C ASN A 107 -6.30 -8.12 8.96
N LYS A 108 -7.23 -7.82 9.89
CA LYS A 108 -8.53 -7.21 9.55
C LYS A 108 -8.35 -5.83 8.93
N LEU A 109 -7.51 -4.99 9.51
CA LEU A 109 -7.22 -3.65 8.98
C LEU A 109 -6.61 -3.73 7.57
N ALA A 110 -5.61 -4.59 7.36
CA ALA A 110 -4.99 -4.79 6.05
C ALA A 110 -6.02 -5.27 5.01
N PHE A 111 -6.90 -6.19 5.40
CA PHE A 111 -7.98 -6.68 4.54
C PHE A 111 -8.98 -5.58 4.18
N TYR A 112 -9.45 -4.79 5.16
CA TYR A 112 -10.37 -3.69 4.89
C TYR A 112 -9.74 -2.62 4.00
N LEU A 113 -8.49 -2.24 4.24
CA LEU A 113 -7.77 -1.29 3.39
C LEU A 113 -7.68 -1.82 1.95
N THR A 114 -7.35 -3.09 1.78
CA THR A 114 -7.26 -3.74 0.46
C THR A 114 -8.61 -3.69 -0.27
N ILE A 115 -9.71 -4.03 0.41
CA ILE A 115 -11.05 -3.97 -0.18
C ILE A 115 -11.41 -2.54 -0.57
N ILE A 116 -11.17 -1.56 0.31
CA ILE A 116 -11.49 -0.16 0.00
C ILE A 116 -10.68 0.30 -1.21
N THR A 117 -9.40 -0.05 -1.30
CA THR A 117 -8.57 0.26 -2.47
C THR A 117 -9.12 -0.39 -3.76
N ILE A 118 -9.58 -1.63 -3.68
CA ILE A 118 -10.20 -2.32 -4.83
C ILE A 118 -11.52 -1.65 -5.25
N VAL A 119 -12.30 -1.13 -4.31
CA VAL A 119 -13.58 -0.46 -4.60
C VAL A 119 -13.37 0.96 -5.12
N ILE A 120 -12.36 1.68 -4.63
CA ILE A 120 -12.16 3.09 -4.99
C ILE A 120 -11.66 3.28 -6.42
N VAL A 121 -10.86 2.35 -6.95
CA VAL A 121 -10.35 2.39 -8.33
C VAL A 121 -11.48 2.36 -9.37
N PRO A 122 -12.41 1.39 -9.39
CA PRO A 122 -13.52 1.40 -10.33
C PRO A 122 -14.49 2.54 -10.03
N ALA A 123 -14.69 2.93 -8.77
CA ALA A 123 -15.54 4.07 -8.44
C ALA A 123 -14.98 5.40 -8.99
N SER A 124 -13.65 5.61 -8.92
CA SER A 124 -13.01 6.80 -9.48
C SER A 124 -13.12 6.80 -11.00
N LEU A 125 -12.89 5.66 -11.65
CA LEU A 125 -13.05 5.52 -13.11
C LEU A 125 -14.51 5.79 -13.54
N MET A 126 -15.49 5.14 -12.90
CA MET A 126 -16.91 5.28 -13.26
C MET A 126 -17.48 6.68 -13.01
N TRP A 127 -17.00 7.38 -11.97
CA TRP A 127 -17.46 8.73 -11.67
C TRP A 127 -16.88 9.75 -12.65
N LEU A 128 -15.64 9.54 -13.10
CA LEU A 128 -15.00 10.37 -14.11
C LEU A 128 -15.57 10.13 -15.51
N ASP A 129 -15.92 8.88 -15.87
CA ASP A 129 -16.52 8.56 -17.18
C ASP A 129 -17.94 9.14 -17.39
N LYS A 130 -18.63 9.53 -16.31
CA LYS A 130 -19.97 10.12 -16.36
C LYS A 130 -19.98 11.65 -16.57
N GLN A 131 -18.81 12.28 -16.65
CA GLN A 131 -18.65 13.73 -16.77
C GLN A 131 -18.11 14.10 -18.15
#